data_AF-C3MRU3-F1
#
_entry.id   AF-C3MRU3-F1
#
_cell.length_a   1.000
_cell.length_b   1.000
_cell.length_c   1.000
_cell.angle_alpha   90.00
_cell.angle_beta   90.00
_cell.angle_gamma   90.00
#
_symmetry.space_group_name_H-M   'P 1'
#
loop_
_entity.id
_entity.type
_entity.pdbx_description
1 polymer ?
#
loop_
_entity_poly.entity_id
_entity_poly.type
_entity_poly.pdbx_seq_one_letter_code
_entity_poly.pdbx_strand_id
1 'polypeptide(L)'
;MMILTYLSALETILAGTTIVFGGIVEGYGYGLSLGTNWPYTHDIMQLAAKKDPEAIHRILATLVGIFSLAILIIRPSLISIIGFVSVVFTALLGMATLYVLAGKLPSIFQGLHDIAAYTTFVSYFLIMLQGLGMFKLDIVSFLISAIVPPHFLYFVIFMGGVVTGTRRMKLKIGRPWEKDKERNPWLQAAWVIHGIVSLIFIIAVVLLHYWLTLIFTALEIIVGLWVWDSSNRNPLKPGMSIGLHQLFSILVVVAIILNSIS
;
A
#
# COMPACT_ATOMS: atom_id res chain seq x y z
N MET A 1 21.07 20.21 -4.35
CA MET A 1 19.83 19.80 -5.07
C MET A 1 19.91 18.39 -5.64
N MET A 2 20.96 18.02 -6.38
CA MET A 2 21.10 16.67 -6.95
C MET A 2 21.08 15.54 -5.91
N ILE A 3 21.83 15.67 -4.80
CA ILE A 3 21.88 14.63 -3.76
C ILE A 3 20.50 14.31 -3.16
N LEU A 4 19.71 15.34 -2.86
CA LEU A 4 18.36 15.17 -2.35
C LEU A 4 17.45 14.48 -3.37
N THR A 5 17.61 14.80 -4.65
CA THR A 5 16.83 14.20 -5.74
C THR A 5 17.12 12.70 -5.83
N TYR A 6 18.40 12.31 -5.80
CA TYR A 6 18.80 10.90 -5.82
C TYR A 6 18.40 10.15 -4.55
N LEU A 7 18.54 10.77 -3.38
CA LEU A 7 18.07 10.17 -2.12
C LEU A 7 16.55 9.98 -2.13
N SER A 8 15.79 10.95 -2.65
CA SER A 8 14.33 10.84 -2.75
C SER A 8 13.90 9.81 -3.80
N ALA A 9 14.66 9.66 -4.89
CA ALA A 9 14.45 8.61 -5.87
C ALA A 9 14.67 7.22 -5.26
N LEU A 10 15.79 7.04 -4.54
CA LEU A 10 16.09 5.81 -3.80
C LEU A 10 14.99 5.51 -2.78
N GLU A 11 14.58 6.52 -2.01
CA GLU A 11 13.55 6.37 -0.98
C GLU A 11 12.18 6.04 -1.59
N THR A 12 11.84 6.64 -2.74
CA THR A 12 10.62 6.27 -3.50
C THR A 12 10.65 4.80 -3.90
N ILE A 13 11.78 4.32 -4.42
CA ILE A 13 11.96 2.93 -4.83
C ILE A 13 11.86 1.99 -3.61
N LEU A 14 12.50 2.35 -2.49
CA LEU A 14 12.45 1.58 -1.25
C LEU A 14 11.04 1.52 -0.69
N ALA A 15 10.33 2.64 -0.60
CA ALA A 15 8.94 2.70 -0.14
C ALA A 15 8.02 1.87 -1.03
N GLY A 16 8.12 2.03 -2.35
CA GLY A 16 7.33 1.25 -3.31
C GLY A 16 7.61 -0.25 -3.21
N THR A 17 8.88 -0.63 -3.12
CA THR A 17 9.30 -2.03 -2.93
C THR A 17 8.80 -2.59 -1.60
N THR A 18 8.82 -1.79 -0.53
CA THR A 18 8.33 -2.18 0.80
C THR A 18 6.84 -2.49 0.77
N ILE A 19 6.03 -1.66 0.09
CA ILE A 19 4.58 -1.89 -0.10
C ILE A 19 4.34 -3.21 -0.86
N VAL A 20 5.03 -3.43 -1.98
CA VAL A 20 4.93 -4.68 -2.76
C VAL A 20 5.32 -5.90 -1.92
N PHE A 21 6.41 -5.81 -1.16
CA PHE A 21 6.84 -6.88 -0.26
C PHE A 21 5.84 -7.13 0.86
N GLY A 22 5.15 -6.10 1.37
CA GLY A 22 4.03 -6.28 2.30
C GLY A 22 2.95 -7.18 1.71
N GLY A 23 2.60 -6.97 0.44
CA GLY A 23 1.69 -7.84 -0.30
C GLY A 23 2.24 -9.26 -0.55
N ILE A 24 3.55 -9.42 -0.76
CA ILE A 24 4.20 -10.74 -0.87
C ILE A 24 4.16 -11.48 0.47
N VAL A 25 4.47 -10.80 1.58
CA VAL A 25 4.38 -11.34 2.95
C VAL A 25 2.96 -11.86 3.21
N GLU A 26 1.95 -11.09 2.82
CA GLU A 26 0.56 -11.50 2.93
C GLU A 26 0.23 -12.69 1.99
N GLY A 27 0.59 -12.58 0.72
CA GLY A 27 0.36 -13.57 -0.33
C GLY A 27 0.89 -14.96 0.01
N TYR A 28 2.07 -15.03 0.62
CA TYR A 28 2.70 -16.32 0.95
C TYR A 28 2.41 -16.82 2.37
N GLY A 29 1.59 -16.10 3.15
CA GLY A 29 1.22 -16.54 4.50
C GLY A 29 2.26 -16.19 5.58
N TYR A 30 3.17 -15.26 5.30
CA TYR A 30 4.26 -14.88 6.19
C TYR A 30 3.90 -13.74 7.15
N GLY A 31 2.73 -13.12 7.06
CA GLY A 31 2.34 -11.98 7.93
C GLY A 31 2.32 -12.25 9.45
N LEU A 32 2.58 -13.48 9.88
CA LEU A 32 2.76 -13.89 11.28
C LEU A 32 3.92 -14.91 11.45
N SER A 33 4.83 -15.04 10.49
CA SER A 33 5.87 -16.08 10.54
C SER A 33 6.91 -15.80 11.63
N LEU A 34 7.24 -14.53 11.86
CA LEU A 34 8.04 -14.06 13.00
C LEU A 34 7.15 -13.66 14.21
N GLY A 35 5.85 -13.91 14.08
CA GLY A 35 4.82 -13.58 15.07
C GLY A 35 4.64 -12.08 15.28
N THR A 36 3.99 -11.73 16.40
CA THR A 36 3.83 -10.33 16.84
C THR A 36 5.07 -9.79 17.55
N ASN A 37 6.23 -10.46 17.41
CA ASN A 37 7.48 -10.02 18.00
C ASN A 37 7.98 -8.79 17.23
N TRP A 38 7.95 -7.64 17.90
CA TRP A 38 8.42 -6.37 17.36
C TRP A 38 9.19 -5.58 18.42
N PRO A 39 10.44 -5.17 18.14
CA PRO A 39 11.23 -5.49 16.95
C PRO A 39 11.71 -6.96 16.99
N TYR A 40 11.76 -7.61 15.81
CA TYR A 40 12.41 -8.90 15.66
C TYR A 40 13.82 -8.67 15.12
N THR A 41 14.84 -9.04 15.87
CA THR A 41 16.25 -8.74 15.56
C THR A 41 17.12 -10.00 15.43
N HIS A 42 16.64 -11.15 15.89
CA HIS A 42 17.40 -12.39 15.88
C HIS A 42 17.49 -12.98 14.47
N ASP A 43 18.69 -13.25 13.97
CA ASP A 43 18.93 -13.90 12.67
C ASP A 43 18.22 -13.30 11.43
N ILE A 44 17.78 -12.04 11.49
CA ILE A 44 16.98 -11.42 10.42
C ILE A 44 17.73 -11.40 9.08
N MET A 45 19.05 -11.24 9.11
CA MET A 45 19.90 -11.26 7.92
C MET A 45 19.99 -12.65 7.31
N GLN A 46 20.07 -13.70 8.14
CA GLN A 46 20.10 -15.09 7.71
C GLN A 46 18.74 -15.51 7.12
N LEU A 47 17.63 -15.06 7.73
CA LEU A 47 16.28 -15.29 7.19
C LEU A 47 16.10 -14.59 5.84
N ALA A 48 16.52 -13.33 5.72
CA ALA A 48 16.48 -12.60 4.46
C ALA A 48 17.35 -13.28 3.38
N ALA A 49 18.53 -13.78 3.73
CA ALA A 49 19.39 -14.56 2.82
C ALA A 49 18.72 -15.86 2.35
N LYS A 50 17.87 -16.47 3.18
CA LYS A 50 17.01 -17.60 2.84
C LYS A 50 15.73 -17.21 2.08
N LYS A 51 15.63 -15.94 1.64
CA LYS A 51 14.49 -15.37 0.91
C LYS A 51 13.19 -15.33 1.72
N ASP A 52 13.28 -15.20 3.04
CA ASP A 52 12.11 -14.96 3.88
C ASP A 52 11.53 -13.56 3.57
N PRO A 53 10.30 -13.46 3.04
CA PRO A 53 9.73 -12.19 2.63
C PRO A 53 9.41 -11.29 3.83
N GLU A 54 9.11 -11.83 5.01
CA GLU A 54 8.83 -11.02 6.20
C GLU A 54 10.14 -10.38 6.70
N ALA A 55 11.23 -11.13 6.75
CA ALA A 55 12.54 -10.60 7.10
C ALA A 55 12.98 -9.50 6.10
N ILE A 56 12.84 -9.74 4.80
CA ILE A 56 13.17 -8.75 3.76
C ILE A 56 12.32 -7.49 3.93
N HIS A 57 11.00 -7.63 4.11
CA HIS A 57 10.10 -6.51 4.31
C HIS A 57 10.49 -5.65 5.52
N ARG A 58 10.84 -6.28 6.64
CA ARG A 58 11.28 -5.58 7.87
C ARG A 58 12.60 -4.84 7.69
N ILE A 59 13.55 -5.41 6.93
CA ILE A 59 14.81 -4.73 6.59
C ILE A 59 14.52 -3.52 5.69
N LEU A 60 13.71 -3.69 4.64
CA LEU A 60 13.33 -2.59 3.74
C LEU A 60 12.62 -1.45 4.49
N ALA A 61 11.66 -1.78 5.36
CA ALA A 61 10.97 -0.78 6.19
C ALA A 61 11.93 -0.02 7.12
N THR A 62 12.98 -0.69 7.61
CA THR A 62 14.03 -0.06 8.41
C THR A 62 14.86 0.92 7.57
N LEU A 63 15.22 0.53 6.34
CA LEU A 63 15.95 1.40 5.42
C LEU A 63 15.13 2.63 5.05
N VAL A 64 13.84 2.47 4.75
CA VAL A 64 12.88 3.58 4.56
C VAL A 64 12.93 4.54 5.76
N GLY A 65 12.87 4.03 6.99
CA GLY A 65 13.03 4.86 8.20
C GLY A 65 14.32 5.68 8.26
N ILE A 66 15.46 5.06 7.92
CA ILE A 66 16.78 5.71 7.96
C ILE A 66 16.90 6.80 6.89
N PHE A 67 16.53 6.48 5.64
CA PHE A 67 16.65 7.43 4.53
C PHE A 67 15.62 8.56 4.63
N SER A 68 14.41 8.25 5.09
CA SER A 68 13.38 9.24 5.45
C SER A 68 13.90 10.28 6.45
N LEU A 69 14.55 9.82 7.54
CA LEU A 69 15.16 10.71 8.54
C LEU A 69 16.32 11.52 7.95
N ALA A 70 17.18 10.89 7.15
CA ALA A 70 18.29 11.59 6.49
C ALA A 70 17.79 12.71 5.57
N ILE A 71 16.73 12.45 4.78
CA ILE A 71 16.09 13.45 3.92
C ILE A 71 15.50 14.60 4.76
N LEU A 72 14.83 14.30 5.87
CA LEU A 72 14.28 15.31 6.78
C LEU A 72 15.39 16.22 7.35
N ILE A 73 16.51 15.65 7.78
CA ILE A 73 17.67 16.41 8.30
C ILE A 73 18.29 17.29 7.21
N ILE A 74 18.46 16.76 6.00
CA ILE A 74 19.09 17.50 4.88
C ILE A 74 18.19 18.64 4.38
N ARG A 75 16.87 18.43 4.31
CA ARG A 75 15.92 19.46 3.89
C ARG A 75 14.65 19.41 4.75
N PRO A 76 14.64 20.11 5.89
CA PRO A 76 13.44 20.30 6.68
C PRO A 76 12.42 21.10 5.87
N SER A 77 11.28 20.50 5.57
CA SER A 77 10.21 21.10 4.79
C SER A 77 8.90 20.41 5.13
N LEU A 78 7.75 21.03 4.82
CA LEU A 78 6.46 20.43 5.12
C LEU A 78 6.32 19.01 4.51
N ILE A 79 6.76 18.83 3.26
CA ILE A 79 6.70 17.53 2.58
C ILE A 79 7.63 16.46 3.18
N SER A 80 8.85 16.83 3.61
CA SER A 80 9.75 15.88 4.27
C SER A 80 9.28 15.55 5.69
N ILE A 81 8.63 16.47 6.38
CA ILE A 81 7.96 16.23 7.67
C ILE A 81 6.79 15.27 7.47
N ILE A 82 5.89 15.53 6.50
CA ILE A 82 4.77 14.63 6.19
C ILE A 82 5.28 13.23 5.83
N GLY A 83 6.31 13.14 4.99
CA GLY A 83 6.93 11.86 4.62
C GLY A 83 7.46 11.10 5.83
N PHE A 84 8.25 11.75 6.70
CA PHE A 84 8.81 11.13 7.90
C PHE A 84 7.73 10.74 8.91
N VAL A 85 6.76 11.62 9.18
CA VAL A 85 5.63 11.32 10.06
C VAL A 85 4.84 10.13 9.51
N SER A 86 4.62 10.05 8.19
CA SER A 86 3.97 8.90 7.56
C SER A 86 4.76 7.61 7.74
N VAL A 87 6.09 7.64 7.72
CA VAL A 87 6.93 6.47 8.03
C VAL A 87 6.75 6.04 9.49
N VAL A 88 6.73 6.98 10.43
CA VAL A 88 6.46 6.68 11.85
C VAL A 88 5.09 6.02 12.02
N PHE A 89 4.05 6.58 11.41
CA PHE A 89 2.72 5.96 11.43
C PHE A 89 2.69 4.59 10.75
N THR A 90 3.37 4.42 9.63
CA THR A 90 3.48 3.13 8.93
C THR A 90 4.13 2.08 9.84
N ALA A 91 5.19 2.41 10.57
CA ALA A 91 5.82 1.47 11.49
C ALA A 91 4.91 1.08 12.67
N LEU A 92 4.25 2.06 13.29
CA LEU A 92 3.32 1.82 14.40
C LEU A 92 2.09 1.02 13.96
N LEU A 93 1.50 1.39 12.83
CA LEU A 93 0.36 0.69 12.26
C LEU A 93 0.76 -0.66 11.66
N GLY A 94 2.02 -0.84 11.24
CA GLY A 94 2.57 -2.13 10.80
C GLY A 94 2.60 -3.14 11.95
N MET A 95 2.96 -2.68 13.16
CA MET A 95 2.78 -3.49 14.36
C MET A 95 1.29 -3.80 14.60
N ALA A 96 0.41 -2.80 14.54
CA ALA A 96 -1.03 -2.99 14.71
C ALA A 96 -1.61 -4.00 13.70
N THR A 97 -1.15 -3.95 12.45
CA THR A 97 -1.46 -4.90 11.37
C THR A 97 -1.17 -6.34 11.78
N LEU A 98 -0.03 -6.64 12.43
CA LEU A 98 0.23 -7.99 12.94
C LEU A 98 -0.87 -8.45 13.92
N TYR A 99 -1.37 -7.56 14.77
CA TYR A 99 -2.49 -7.85 15.66
C TYR A 99 -3.83 -7.97 14.92
N VAL A 100 -4.06 -7.20 13.86
CA VAL A 100 -5.23 -7.35 12.97
C VAL A 100 -5.22 -8.74 12.33
N LEU A 101 -4.10 -9.14 11.73
CA LEU A 101 -3.94 -10.44 11.08
C LEU A 101 -4.05 -11.60 12.09
N ALA A 102 -3.62 -11.40 13.33
CA ALA A 102 -3.84 -12.32 14.43
C ALA A 102 -5.30 -12.34 14.96
N GLY A 103 -6.17 -11.45 14.46
CA GLY A 103 -7.56 -11.32 14.87
C GLY A 103 -7.79 -10.60 16.20
N LYS A 104 -6.77 -9.88 16.69
CA LYS A 104 -6.76 -9.14 17.96
C LYS A 104 -7.11 -7.66 17.83
N LEU A 105 -7.02 -7.08 16.62
CA LEU A 105 -7.41 -5.70 16.33
C LEU A 105 -8.38 -5.59 15.13
N PRO A 106 -9.18 -4.51 15.04
CA PRO A 106 -10.06 -4.23 13.91
C PRO A 106 -9.31 -4.03 12.58
N SER A 107 -9.94 -4.42 11.46
CA SER A 107 -9.37 -4.29 10.11
C SER A 107 -9.07 -2.87 9.65
N ILE A 108 -9.68 -1.87 10.29
CA ILE A 108 -9.44 -0.44 10.02
C ILE A 108 -7.95 -0.08 10.18
N PHE A 109 -7.23 -0.69 11.12
CA PHE A 109 -5.81 -0.41 11.32
C PHE A 109 -4.94 -0.85 10.12
N GLN A 110 -5.35 -1.92 9.41
CA GLN A 110 -4.70 -2.30 8.15
C GLN A 110 -4.94 -1.23 7.06
N GLY A 111 -6.17 -0.73 6.93
CA GLY A 111 -6.46 0.35 5.98
C GLY A 111 -5.68 1.64 6.29
N LEU A 112 -5.55 2.00 7.58
CA LEU A 112 -4.74 3.16 8.00
C LEU A 112 -3.25 2.95 7.73
N HIS A 113 -2.75 1.74 7.96
CA HIS A 113 -1.37 1.37 7.61
C HIS A 113 -1.10 1.61 6.14
N ASP A 114 -2.03 1.20 5.26
CA ASP A 114 -1.89 1.38 3.82
C ASP A 114 -1.93 2.87 3.44
N ILE A 115 -2.83 3.67 4.03
CA ILE A 115 -2.81 5.14 3.84
C ILE A 115 -1.44 5.73 4.19
N ALA A 116 -0.86 5.34 5.34
CA ALA A 116 0.43 5.85 5.78
C ALA A 116 1.55 5.44 4.81
N ALA A 117 1.59 4.17 4.41
CA ALA A 117 2.61 3.64 3.50
C ALA A 117 2.57 4.32 2.12
N TYR A 118 1.37 4.51 1.57
CA TYR A 118 1.21 5.21 0.29
C TYR A 118 1.51 6.70 0.41
N THR A 119 1.21 7.35 1.54
CA THR A 119 1.61 8.75 1.79
C THR A 119 3.12 8.90 1.89
N THR A 120 3.82 7.94 2.50
CA THR A 120 5.29 7.86 2.48
C THR A 120 5.81 7.81 1.04
N PHE A 121 5.31 6.87 0.23
CA PHE A 121 5.71 6.75 -1.17
C PHE A 121 5.48 8.05 -1.96
N VAL A 122 4.27 8.61 -1.88
CA VAL A 122 3.89 9.84 -2.58
C VAL A 122 4.78 11.02 -2.16
N SER A 123 5.07 11.17 -0.87
CA SER A 123 5.87 12.28 -0.37
C SER A 123 7.26 12.30 -0.99
N TYR A 124 7.96 11.17 -0.99
CA TYR A 124 9.31 11.09 -1.55
C TYR A 124 9.32 11.11 -3.08
N PHE A 125 8.29 10.56 -3.73
CA PHE A 125 8.14 10.65 -5.17
C PHE A 125 7.97 12.12 -5.63
N LEU A 126 7.16 12.90 -4.92
CA LEU A 126 6.96 14.32 -5.21
C LEU A 126 8.23 15.15 -4.93
N ILE A 127 9.00 14.85 -3.87
CA ILE A 127 10.31 15.50 -3.64
C ILE A 127 11.26 15.20 -4.80
N MET A 128 11.28 13.95 -5.28
CA MET A 128 12.09 13.55 -6.43
C MET A 128 11.68 14.33 -7.70
N LEU A 129 10.39 14.34 -8.05
CA LEU A 129 9.89 15.05 -9.24
C LEU A 129 10.18 16.55 -9.19
N GLN A 130 10.06 17.16 -8.01
CA GLN A 130 10.46 18.55 -7.81
C GLN A 130 11.96 18.75 -8.06
N GLY A 131 12.80 17.84 -7.54
CA GLY A 131 14.25 17.88 -7.75
C GLY A 131 14.65 17.78 -9.22
N LEU A 132 13.85 17.08 -10.03
CA LEU A 132 14.00 16.97 -11.49
C LEU A 132 13.41 18.16 -12.27
N GLY A 133 12.78 19.13 -11.58
CA GLY A 133 12.12 20.27 -12.24
C GLY A 133 10.83 19.91 -12.96
N MET A 134 10.27 18.71 -12.73
CA MET A 134 9.05 18.23 -13.38
C MET A 134 7.78 18.68 -12.66
N PHE A 135 7.87 19.15 -11.41
CA PHE A 135 6.71 19.55 -10.62
C PHE A 135 6.98 20.80 -9.79
N LYS A 136 6.03 21.74 -9.75
CA LYS A 136 6.04 22.89 -8.83
C LYS A 136 5.14 22.55 -7.64
N LEU A 137 5.68 22.69 -6.43
CA LEU A 137 5.07 22.27 -5.17
C LEU A 137 3.69 22.90 -4.93
N ASP A 138 2.64 22.10 -5.05
CA ASP A 138 1.43 22.24 -4.23
C ASP A 138 0.93 20.85 -3.77
N ILE A 139 1.65 20.27 -2.81
CA ILE A 139 1.33 18.95 -2.25
C ILE A 139 -0.01 18.96 -1.51
N VAL A 140 -0.40 20.10 -0.93
CA VAL A 140 -1.67 20.22 -0.21
C VAL A 140 -2.80 20.06 -1.22
N SER A 141 -2.71 20.71 -2.39
CA SER A 141 -3.68 20.50 -3.46
C SER A 141 -3.68 19.07 -3.99
N PHE A 142 -2.54 18.40 -4.11
CA PHE A 142 -2.52 16.97 -4.48
C PHE A 142 -3.18 16.08 -3.41
N LEU A 143 -2.84 16.23 -2.13
CA LEU A 143 -3.42 15.42 -1.07
C LEU A 143 -4.92 15.67 -0.93
N ILE A 144 -5.37 16.93 -1.07
CA ILE A 144 -6.79 17.27 -1.10
C ILE A 144 -7.46 16.63 -2.32
N SER A 145 -6.88 16.76 -3.52
CA SER A 145 -7.48 16.21 -4.74
C SER A 145 -7.53 14.69 -4.74
N ALA A 146 -6.58 14.01 -4.06
CA ALA A 146 -6.55 12.57 -3.90
C ALA A 146 -7.58 12.03 -2.91
N ILE A 147 -8.08 12.86 -1.99
CA ILE A 147 -9.09 12.49 -0.98
C ILE A 147 -10.49 12.94 -1.40
N VAL A 148 -10.62 14.10 -2.04
CA VAL A 148 -11.90 14.69 -2.43
C VAL A 148 -12.40 14.04 -3.73
N PRO A 149 -13.71 13.72 -3.82
CA PRO A 149 -14.28 13.28 -5.08
C PRO A 149 -13.96 14.26 -6.23
N PRO A 150 -13.59 13.73 -7.40
CA PRO A 150 -13.93 12.37 -7.80
C PRO A 150 -12.84 11.31 -7.50
N HIS A 151 -11.61 11.68 -7.10
CA HIS A 151 -10.50 10.72 -7.11
C HIS A 151 -10.52 9.68 -5.98
N PHE A 152 -11.03 9.94 -4.77
CA PHE A 152 -11.25 8.94 -3.70
C PHE A 152 -10.13 7.89 -3.48
N LEU A 153 -8.89 8.13 -3.94
CA LEU A 153 -7.87 7.10 -4.18
C LEU A 153 -7.39 6.51 -2.85
N TYR A 154 -7.14 7.40 -1.88
CA TYR A 154 -6.77 6.98 -0.53
C TYR A 154 -7.87 6.17 0.15
N PHE A 155 -9.14 6.40 -0.18
CA PHE A 155 -10.24 5.60 0.33
C PHE A 155 -10.33 4.23 -0.36
N VAL A 156 -10.03 4.15 -1.66
CA VAL A 156 -9.90 2.87 -2.38
C VAL A 156 -8.79 2.03 -1.74
N ILE A 157 -7.61 2.62 -1.52
CA ILE A 157 -6.46 2.00 -0.85
C ILE A 157 -6.84 1.55 0.58
N PHE A 158 -7.45 2.44 1.36
CA PHE A 158 -7.93 2.13 2.71
C PHE A 158 -8.87 0.92 2.71
N MET A 159 -9.86 0.90 1.81
CA MET A 159 -10.82 -0.19 1.73
C MET A 159 -10.15 -1.51 1.30
N GLY A 160 -9.13 -1.47 0.45
CA GLY A 160 -8.29 -2.64 0.13
C GLY A 160 -7.65 -3.22 1.39
N GLY A 161 -7.05 -2.36 2.22
CA GLY A 161 -6.51 -2.75 3.53
C GLY A 161 -7.59 -3.29 4.47
N VAL A 162 -8.78 -2.71 4.49
CA VAL A 162 -9.91 -3.24 5.29
C VAL A 162 -10.32 -4.65 4.82
N VAL A 163 -10.32 -4.93 3.51
CA VAL A 163 -10.58 -6.29 2.98
C VAL A 163 -9.51 -7.26 3.48
N THR A 164 -8.23 -6.93 3.31
CA THR A 164 -7.10 -7.73 3.81
C THR A 164 -7.20 -7.99 5.31
N GLY A 165 -7.39 -6.93 6.12
CA GLY A 165 -7.47 -7.03 7.56
C GLY A 165 -8.66 -7.86 8.03
N THR A 166 -9.81 -7.73 7.34
CA THR A 166 -11.00 -8.52 7.66
C THR A 166 -10.80 -10.00 7.31
N ARG A 167 -9.97 -10.30 6.31
CA ARG A 167 -9.58 -11.67 5.95
C ARG A 167 -8.77 -12.39 7.03
N ARG A 168 -7.99 -11.64 7.82
CA ARG A 168 -7.11 -12.18 8.88
C ARG A 168 -6.20 -13.32 8.39
N MET A 169 -5.72 -13.23 7.14
CA MET A 169 -4.93 -14.26 6.45
C MET A 169 -5.60 -15.63 6.25
N LYS A 170 -6.82 -15.85 6.73
CA LYS A 170 -7.39 -17.21 6.88
C LYS A 170 -8.73 -17.39 6.21
N LEU A 171 -9.49 -16.30 6.07
CA LEU A 171 -10.83 -16.35 5.55
C LEU A 171 -10.81 -16.28 4.02
N LYS A 172 -11.78 -16.94 3.40
CA LYS A 172 -12.10 -16.73 2.00
C LYS A 172 -12.94 -15.47 1.90
N ILE A 173 -12.75 -14.69 0.83
CA ILE A 173 -13.63 -13.55 0.55
C ILE A 173 -15.06 -14.06 0.31
N GLY A 174 -15.16 -15.21 -0.35
CA GLY A 174 -16.39 -15.89 -0.73
C GLY A 174 -16.94 -15.37 -2.06
N ARG A 175 -17.79 -16.17 -2.68
CA ARG A 175 -18.46 -15.83 -3.94
C ARG A 175 -19.89 -15.34 -3.69
N PRO A 176 -20.40 -14.32 -4.42
CA PRO A 176 -21.76 -13.77 -4.31
C PRO A 176 -22.89 -14.82 -4.19
N TRP A 177 -22.71 -15.98 -4.80
CA TRP A 177 -23.67 -17.08 -4.89
C TRP A 177 -23.42 -18.26 -3.93
N GLU A 178 -22.41 -18.20 -3.07
CA GLU A 178 -22.21 -19.20 -2.01
C GLU A 178 -23.27 -19.06 -0.90
N LYS A 179 -23.54 -20.15 -0.16
CA LYS A 179 -24.50 -20.16 0.95
C LYS A 179 -23.99 -19.30 2.11
N ASP A 180 -24.87 -18.56 2.77
CA ASP A 180 -24.52 -17.60 3.84
C ASP A 180 -23.69 -18.20 4.98
N LYS A 181 -23.90 -19.48 5.32
CA LYS A 181 -23.15 -20.17 6.38
C LYS A 181 -21.65 -20.33 6.09
N GLU A 182 -21.23 -20.17 4.85
CA GLU A 182 -19.83 -20.30 4.42
C GLU A 182 -19.14 -18.93 4.26
N ARG A 183 -19.83 -17.84 4.59
CA ARG A 183 -19.42 -16.47 4.23
C ARG A 183 -19.25 -15.64 5.49
N ASN A 184 -18.19 -14.83 5.51
CA ASN A 184 -18.08 -13.75 6.49
C ASN A 184 -18.78 -12.51 5.92
N PRO A 185 -19.93 -12.08 6.48
CA PRO A 185 -20.72 -10.97 5.93
C PRO A 185 -19.94 -9.65 5.96
N TRP A 186 -19.10 -9.43 6.96
CA TRP A 186 -18.26 -8.24 7.06
C TRP A 186 -17.17 -8.21 5.99
N LEU A 187 -16.58 -9.36 5.67
CA LEU A 187 -15.58 -9.46 4.61
C LEU A 187 -16.21 -9.26 3.23
N GLN A 188 -17.39 -9.83 3.00
CA GLN A 188 -18.17 -9.59 1.78
C GLN A 188 -18.54 -8.11 1.65
N ALA A 189 -19.05 -7.48 2.72
CA ALA A 189 -19.36 -6.07 2.72
C ALA A 189 -18.13 -5.21 2.41
N ALA A 190 -16.99 -5.48 3.07
CA ALA A 190 -15.74 -4.77 2.80
C ALA A 190 -15.31 -4.90 1.33
N TRP A 191 -15.40 -6.11 0.76
CA TRP A 191 -15.03 -6.36 -0.64
C TRP A 191 -15.98 -5.66 -1.62
N VAL A 192 -17.29 -5.71 -1.38
CA VAL A 192 -18.29 -5.01 -2.20
C VAL A 192 -18.09 -3.50 -2.13
N ILE A 193 -17.88 -2.94 -0.93
CA ILE A 193 -17.60 -1.50 -0.76
C ILE A 193 -16.32 -1.13 -1.50
N HIS A 194 -15.24 -1.92 -1.37
CA HIS A 194 -13.99 -1.72 -2.10
C HIS A 194 -14.21 -1.72 -3.62
N GLY A 195 -15.02 -2.65 -4.14
CA GLY A 195 -15.40 -2.69 -5.55
C GLY A 195 -16.18 -1.46 -6.01
N ILE A 196 -17.15 -1.00 -5.21
CA ILE A 196 -17.93 0.22 -5.52
C ILE A 196 -17.04 1.46 -5.56
N VAL A 197 -16.17 1.64 -4.57
CA VAL A 197 -15.28 2.81 -4.55
C VAL A 197 -14.25 2.76 -5.68
N SER A 198 -13.81 1.56 -6.07
CA SER A 198 -12.95 1.37 -7.25
C SER A 198 -13.68 1.74 -8.53
N LEU A 199 -14.97 1.40 -8.65
CA LEU A 199 -15.79 1.81 -9.80
C LEU A 199 -15.97 3.33 -9.87
N ILE A 200 -16.23 3.98 -8.72
CA ILE A 200 -16.29 5.45 -8.64
C ILE A 200 -14.97 6.07 -9.10
N PHE A 201 -13.83 5.49 -8.69
CA PHE A 201 -12.51 5.93 -9.13
C PHE A 201 -12.30 5.79 -10.65
N ILE A 202 -12.74 4.69 -11.26
CA ILE A 202 -12.67 4.54 -12.73
C ILE A 202 -13.47 5.64 -13.43
N ILE A 203 -14.71 5.89 -12.96
CA ILE A 203 -15.57 6.94 -13.52
C ILE A 203 -14.86 8.30 -13.41
N ALA A 204 -14.26 8.59 -12.25
CA ALA A 204 -13.48 9.81 -12.04
C ALA A 204 -12.36 9.97 -13.07
N VAL A 205 -11.54 8.93 -13.22
CA VAL A 205 -10.39 8.92 -14.14
C VAL A 205 -10.83 9.10 -15.59
N VAL A 206 -11.96 8.51 -16.00
CA VAL A 206 -12.53 8.69 -17.34
C VAL A 206 -13.02 10.12 -17.55
N LEU A 207 -13.75 10.69 -16.59
CA LEU A 207 -14.26 12.08 -16.68
C LEU A 207 -13.14 13.11 -16.75
N LEU A 208 -11.99 12.81 -16.15
CA LEU A 208 -10.80 13.66 -16.15
C LEU A 208 -9.85 13.38 -17.32
N HIS A 209 -10.18 12.42 -18.19
CA HIS A 209 -9.34 12.02 -19.32
C HIS A 209 -7.92 11.56 -18.92
N TYR A 210 -7.76 10.98 -17.73
CA TYR A 210 -6.48 10.48 -17.22
C TYR A 210 -6.15 9.09 -17.81
N TRP A 211 -5.86 9.03 -19.11
CA TRP A 211 -5.75 7.78 -19.86
C TRP A 211 -4.65 6.85 -19.35
N LEU A 212 -3.50 7.38 -18.94
CA LEU A 212 -2.43 6.57 -18.37
C LEU A 212 -2.87 5.91 -17.05
N THR A 213 -3.58 6.66 -16.20
CA THR A 213 -4.16 6.13 -14.96
C THR A 213 -5.19 5.06 -15.27
N LEU A 214 -6.06 5.29 -16.26
CA LEU A 214 -7.08 4.34 -16.68
C LEU A 214 -6.49 2.99 -17.10
N ILE A 215 -5.39 2.99 -17.85
CA ILE A 215 -4.70 1.77 -18.28
C ILE A 215 -4.22 0.98 -17.06
N PHE A 216 -3.53 1.62 -16.12
CA PHE A 216 -3.06 0.94 -14.91
C PHE A 216 -4.21 0.53 -13.99
N THR A 217 -5.30 1.31 -13.93
CA THR A 217 -6.50 0.93 -13.18
C THR A 217 -7.18 -0.30 -13.79
N ALA A 218 -7.23 -0.42 -15.11
CA ALA A 218 -7.75 -1.63 -15.77
C ALA A 218 -6.91 -2.87 -15.44
N LEU A 219 -5.57 -2.75 -15.48
CA LEU A 219 -4.66 -3.83 -15.06
C LEU A 219 -4.85 -4.18 -13.58
N GLU A 220 -4.99 -3.16 -12.73
CA GLU A 220 -5.22 -3.33 -11.30
C GLU A 220 -6.53 -4.07 -10.99
N ILE A 221 -7.60 -3.83 -11.76
CA ILE A 221 -8.86 -4.57 -11.64
C ILE A 221 -8.70 -6.03 -12.05
N ILE A 222 -8.00 -6.29 -13.16
CA ILE A 222 -7.72 -7.67 -13.61
C ILE A 222 -6.98 -8.43 -12.51
N VAL A 223 -5.96 -7.80 -11.91
CA VAL A 223 -5.20 -8.41 -10.82
C VAL A 223 -6.03 -8.51 -9.54
N GLY A 224 -6.88 -7.54 -9.22
CA GLY A 224 -7.81 -7.59 -8.09
C GLY A 224 -8.83 -8.74 -8.20
N LEU A 225 -9.34 -9.01 -9.40
CA LEU A 225 -10.18 -10.19 -9.67
C LEU A 225 -9.38 -11.49 -9.52
N TRP A 226 -8.11 -11.50 -9.90
CA TRP A 226 -7.22 -12.62 -9.64
C TRP A 226 -6.94 -12.81 -8.14
N VAL A 227 -6.75 -11.74 -7.36
CA VAL A 227 -6.65 -11.80 -5.89
C VAL A 227 -7.91 -12.38 -5.27
N TRP A 228 -9.09 -11.97 -5.74
CA TRP A 228 -10.36 -12.52 -5.27
C TRP A 228 -10.43 -14.03 -5.50
N ASP A 229 -10.10 -14.47 -6.72
CA ASP A 229 -10.11 -15.88 -7.06
C ASP A 229 -9.03 -16.68 -6.30
N SER A 230 -7.79 -16.21 -6.24
CA SER A 230 -6.68 -16.88 -5.53
C SER A 230 -6.95 -17.00 -4.03
N SER A 231 -7.51 -15.95 -3.41
CA SER A 231 -7.89 -15.93 -1.99
C SER A 231 -9.05 -16.87 -1.67
N ASN A 232 -9.91 -17.18 -2.65
CA ASN A 232 -10.97 -18.17 -2.47
C ASN A 232 -10.47 -19.60 -2.66
N ARG A 233 -9.50 -19.82 -3.56
CA ARG A 233 -8.86 -21.13 -3.77
C ARG A 233 -7.96 -21.52 -2.58
N ASN A 234 -7.07 -20.62 -2.15
CA ASN A 234 -6.16 -20.85 -1.03
C ASN A 234 -6.11 -19.61 -0.12
N PRO A 235 -7.06 -19.46 0.81
CA PRO A 235 -7.14 -18.28 1.67
C PRO A 235 -5.93 -18.08 2.58
N LEU A 236 -5.17 -19.13 2.90
CA LEU A 236 -3.95 -19.04 3.71
C LEU A 236 -2.75 -18.53 2.92
N LYS A 237 -2.69 -18.86 1.63
CA LYS A 237 -1.57 -18.51 0.73
C LYS A 237 -2.09 -18.16 -0.67
N PRO A 238 -2.65 -16.95 -0.87
CA PRO A 238 -3.15 -16.48 -2.17
C PRO A 238 -2.04 -16.31 -3.23
N GLY A 239 -0.78 -16.36 -2.81
CA GLY A 239 0.41 -16.30 -3.66
C GLY A 239 0.70 -14.88 -4.17
N MET A 240 1.41 -14.83 -5.30
CA MET A 240 1.94 -13.59 -5.89
C MET A 240 0.86 -12.57 -6.31
N SER A 241 -0.39 -13.00 -6.46
CA SER A 241 -1.51 -12.12 -6.83
C SER A 241 -1.61 -10.88 -5.94
N ILE A 242 -1.40 -11.02 -4.63
CA ILE A 242 -1.45 -9.89 -3.69
C ILE A 242 -0.27 -8.93 -3.91
N GLY A 243 0.95 -9.43 -4.07
CA GLY A 243 2.11 -8.60 -4.37
C GLY A 243 1.97 -7.83 -5.69
N LEU A 244 1.39 -8.48 -6.72
CA LEU A 244 1.11 -7.82 -8.00
C LEU A 244 0.00 -6.78 -7.89
N HIS A 245 -1.01 -7.01 -7.06
CA HIS A 245 -2.05 -6.00 -6.80
C HIS A 245 -1.43 -4.74 -6.17
N GLN A 246 -0.55 -4.92 -5.18
CA GLN A 246 0.19 -3.79 -4.60
C GLN A 246 1.08 -3.08 -5.63
N LEU A 247 1.71 -3.82 -6.55
CA LEU A 247 2.51 -3.23 -7.62
C LEU A 247 1.66 -2.36 -8.56
N PHE A 248 0.54 -2.89 -9.05
CA PHE A 248 -0.33 -2.16 -9.98
C PHE A 248 -1.05 -1.00 -9.30
N SER A 249 -1.42 -1.11 -8.02
CA SER A 249 -1.87 0.03 -7.21
C SER A 249 -0.83 1.16 -7.13
N ILE A 250 0.45 0.83 -6.91
CA ILE A 250 1.52 1.85 -6.94
C ILE A 250 1.64 2.47 -8.33
N LEU A 251 1.53 1.69 -9.40
CA LEU A 251 1.56 2.22 -10.77
C LEU A 251 0.36 3.13 -11.07
N VAL A 252 -0.82 2.86 -10.52
CA VAL A 252 -1.97 3.77 -10.55
C VAL A 252 -1.64 5.09 -9.86
N VAL A 253 -1.00 5.05 -8.69
CA VAL A 253 -0.59 6.25 -7.94
C VAL A 253 0.49 7.04 -8.69
N VAL A 254 1.46 6.37 -9.30
CA VAL A 254 2.45 7.04 -10.16
C VAL A 254 1.74 7.70 -11.35
N ALA A 255 0.88 6.97 -12.04
CA ALA A 255 0.19 7.45 -13.22
C ALA A 255 -0.74 8.62 -12.94
N ILE A 256 -1.47 8.62 -11.81
CA ILE A 256 -2.34 9.73 -11.44
C ILE A 256 -1.55 10.98 -11.12
N ILE A 257 -0.39 10.84 -10.46
CA ILE A 257 0.52 11.95 -10.20
C ILE A 257 1.01 12.50 -11.54
N LEU A 258 1.52 11.66 -12.44
CA LEU A 258 2.02 12.12 -13.74
C LEU A 258 0.93 12.79 -14.60
N ASN A 259 -0.28 12.23 -14.64
CA ASN A 259 -1.41 12.85 -15.35
C ASN A 259 -1.86 14.17 -14.72
N SER A 260 -1.72 14.35 -13.40
CA SER A 260 -2.05 15.61 -12.73
C SER A 260 -1.05 16.74 -13.00
N ILE A 261 0.08 16.41 -13.64
CA ILE A 261 1.18 17.33 -13.95
C ILE A 261 1.17 17.72 -15.43
N SER A 262 0.63 16.85 -16.30
CA SER A 262 0.48 17.08 -17.75
C SER A 262 -0.73 17.94 -18.07
#